data_AF-A0A4U1EHC1-F1
#
_entry.id   AF-A0A4U1EHC1-F1
#
_cell.length_a   1.000
_cell.length_b   1.000
_cell.length_c   1.000
_cell.angle_alpha   90.00
_cell.angle_beta   90.00
_cell.angle_gamma   90.00
#
_symmetry.space_group_name_H-M   'P 1'
#
loop_
_entity.id
_entity.type
_entity.pdbx_description
1 polymer ?
#
loop_
_entity_poly.entity_id
_entity_poly.type
_entity_poly.pdbx_seq_one_letter_code
_entity_poly.pdbx_strand_id
1 'polypeptide(L)'
;ALEEMDSELLKCEFCGKMGYANEFLRSKRFCTMSCAKRYNVSCSKKFALSRWNRKPDNQSLGHRGRRPSGPDGAAREHILRQLPITYPSAEEDLASHEDSVPSAMTTRLRRQSERERERELRDVRMRKMPENSDLLPVAQTEPSVWTVDDVWAFIHSLPGCQDIADEFRAQEIDGQALLLLKEDHLMSAMNIKLGPALKICARINSLKES
;
A
#
# COMPACT_ATOMS: atom_id res chain seq x y z
N ALA A 1 -45.49 -27.61 23.14
CA ALA A 1 -44.98 -26.61 22.20
C ALA A 1 -43.70 -27.15 21.57
N LEU A 2 -43.85 -27.96 20.52
CA LEU A 2 -42.75 -28.40 19.66
C LEU A 2 -42.89 -27.61 18.37
N GLU A 3 -42.63 -26.31 18.46
CA GLU A 3 -42.69 -25.41 17.31
C GLU A 3 -41.31 -25.40 16.65
N GLU A 4 -41.26 -26.00 15.45
CA GLU A 4 -40.59 -25.44 14.27
C GLU A 4 -39.17 -24.90 14.48
N MET A 5 -38.19 -25.80 14.51
CA MET A 5 -36.81 -25.46 14.16
C MET A 5 -36.46 -26.04 12.79
N ASP A 6 -37.16 -25.60 11.75
CA ASP A 6 -36.68 -25.71 10.38
C ASP A 6 -35.40 -24.88 10.26
N SER A 7 -34.29 -25.55 10.56
CA SER A 7 -32.95 -24.96 10.49
C SER A 7 -32.58 -24.88 9.01
N GLU A 8 -32.97 -23.78 8.37
CA GLU A 8 -32.64 -23.46 6.99
C GLU A 8 -31.14 -23.63 6.75
N LEU A 9 -30.82 -24.61 5.90
CA LEU A 9 -29.45 -24.89 5.50
C LEU A 9 -29.00 -23.75 4.57
N LEU A 10 -28.12 -22.88 5.07
CA LEU A 10 -27.65 -21.70 4.36
C LEU A 10 -26.43 -22.04 3.50
N LYS A 11 -26.23 -21.26 2.43
CA LYS A 11 -25.09 -21.38 1.51
C LYS A 11 -24.18 -20.16 1.61
N CYS A 12 -22.87 -20.41 1.77
CA CYS A 12 -21.88 -19.34 1.73
C CYS A 12 -21.74 -18.79 0.31
N GLU A 13 -21.94 -17.48 0.12
CA GLU A 13 -21.87 -16.86 -1.21
C GLU A 13 -20.46 -16.82 -1.83
N PHE A 14 -19.42 -17.04 -1.02
CA PHE A 14 -18.04 -17.07 -1.51
C PHE A 14 -17.55 -18.47 -1.85
N CYS A 15 -17.58 -19.39 -0.89
CA CYS A 15 -17.04 -20.75 -1.07
C CYS A 15 -18.10 -21.80 -1.37
N GLY A 16 -19.39 -21.45 -1.32
CA GLY A 16 -20.48 -22.38 -1.60
C GLY A 16 -20.79 -23.40 -0.50
N LYS A 17 -20.10 -23.36 0.65
CA LYS A 17 -20.32 -24.28 1.77
C LYS A 17 -21.76 -24.17 2.29
N MET A 18 -22.42 -25.31 2.46
CA MET A 18 -23.74 -25.42 3.08
C MET A 18 -23.58 -25.70 4.59
N GLY A 19 -24.43 -25.12 5.42
CA GLY A 19 -24.44 -25.37 6.86
C GLY A 19 -25.59 -24.67 7.56
N TYR A 20 -25.81 -24.99 8.83
CA TYR A 20 -26.88 -24.39 9.62
C TYR A 20 -26.57 -22.94 10.01
N ALA A 21 -27.58 -22.16 10.38
CA ALA A 21 -27.44 -20.73 10.67
C ALA A 21 -26.39 -20.40 11.74
N ASN A 22 -26.17 -21.29 12.70
CA ASN A 22 -25.16 -21.18 13.76
C ASN A 22 -23.72 -21.41 13.28
N GLU A 23 -23.53 -21.99 12.09
CA GLU A 23 -22.21 -22.19 11.46
C GLU A 23 -21.78 -20.99 10.59
N PHE A 24 -22.64 -19.99 10.47
CA PHE A 24 -22.41 -18.79 9.68
C PHE A 24 -22.11 -17.59 10.57
N LEU A 25 -21.43 -16.58 10.00
CA LEU A 25 -21.33 -15.28 10.64
C LEU A 25 -22.72 -14.67 10.88
N ARG A 26 -22.79 -13.65 11.73
CA ARG A 26 -24.04 -12.92 12.05
C ARG A 26 -24.81 -12.42 10.81
N SER A 27 -24.13 -12.20 9.69
CA SER A 27 -24.76 -11.82 8.42
C SER A 27 -25.51 -12.95 7.71
N LYS A 28 -25.33 -14.21 8.14
CA LYS A 28 -25.89 -15.44 7.54
C LYS A 28 -25.52 -15.67 6.06
N ARG A 29 -24.59 -14.88 5.50
CA ARG A 29 -24.16 -14.96 4.09
C ARG A 29 -22.81 -15.63 3.88
N PHE A 30 -21.99 -15.67 4.94
CA PHE A 30 -20.62 -16.18 4.88
C PHE A 30 -20.33 -17.09 6.07
N CYS A 31 -19.69 -18.23 5.80
CA CYS A 31 -19.28 -19.16 6.85
C CYS A 31 -18.09 -18.65 7.69
N THR A 32 -17.27 -17.73 7.16
CA THR A 32 -16.10 -17.17 7.87
C THR A 32 -15.80 -15.73 7.47
N MET A 33 -15.04 -15.00 8.30
CA MET A 33 -14.59 -13.64 7.97
C MET A 33 -13.72 -13.61 6.71
N SER A 34 -12.94 -14.66 6.45
CA SER A 34 -12.12 -14.78 5.25
C SER A 34 -12.98 -14.90 3.97
N CYS A 35 -14.15 -15.55 4.05
CA CYS A 35 -15.10 -15.59 2.93
C CYS A 35 -15.75 -14.23 2.69
N ALA A 36 -16.14 -13.53 3.74
CA ALA A 36 -16.71 -12.18 3.64
C ALA A 36 -15.73 -11.18 3.02
N LYS A 37 -14.47 -11.18 3.47
CA LYS A 37 -13.42 -10.30 2.93
C LYS A 37 -13.14 -10.57 1.45
N ARG A 38 -12.98 -11.83 1.06
CA ARG A 38 -12.71 -12.20 -0.34
C ARG A 38 -13.90 -11.90 -1.27
N TYR A 39 -15.13 -12.04 -0.77
CA TYR A 39 -16.33 -11.65 -1.51
C TYR A 39 -16.40 -10.14 -1.76
N ASN A 40 -16.14 -9.31 -0.75
CA ASN A 40 -16.13 -7.85 -0.91
C ASN A 40 -15.11 -7.38 -1.95
N VAL A 41 -13.92 -7.99 -1.96
CA VAL A 41 -12.88 -7.71 -2.97
C VAL A 41 -13.30 -8.17 -4.37
N SER A 42 -13.98 -9.32 -4.48
CA SER A 42 -14.54 -9.80 -5.76
C SER A 42 -15.68 -8.92 -6.27
N CYS A 43 -16.52 -8.37 -5.39
CA CYS A 43 -17.60 -7.48 -5.78
C CYS A 43 -17.04 -6.15 -6.31
N SER A 44 -15.99 -5.59 -5.70
CA SER A 44 -15.31 -4.40 -6.23
C SER A 44 -14.75 -4.61 -7.65
N LYS A 45 -14.29 -5.82 -7.99
CA LYS A 45 -13.89 -6.17 -9.38
C LYS A 45 -15.10 -6.29 -10.32
N LYS A 46 -16.26 -6.76 -9.85
CA LYS A 46 -17.51 -6.85 -10.63
C LYS A 46 -18.18 -5.49 -10.86
N PHE A 47 -17.98 -4.51 -9.97
CA PHE A 47 -18.45 -3.13 -10.15
C PHE A 47 -17.60 -2.31 -11.14
N ALA A 48 -16.36 -2.72 -11.43
CA ALA A 48 -15.53 -2.08 -12.46
C ALA A 48 -15.94 -2.45 -13.90
N LEU A 49 -16.57 -3.62 -14.10
CA LEU A 49 -17.03 -4.11 -15.42
C LEU A 49 -18.50 -3.82 -15.72
N SER A 50 -19.28 -3.33 -14.77
CA SER A 50 -20.73 -3.09 -14.93
C SER A 50 -21.12 -1.63 -15.19
N ARG A 51 -20.15 -0.70 -15.33
CA ARG A 51 -20.43 0.71 -15.68
C ARG A 51 -20.89 0.89 -17.14
N TRP A 52 -20.83 -0.15 -17.98
CA TRP A 52 -21.13 -0.04 -19.43
C TRP A 52 -22.32 -0.87 -19.90
N ASN A 53 -23.22 -1.35 -19.02
CA ASN A 53 -24.47 -1.96 -19.51
C ASN A 53 -25.61 -1.98 -18.50
N ARG A 54 -26.11 -0.80 -18.10
CA ARG A 54 -27.49 -0.67 -17.60
C ARG A 54 -28.18 0.50 -18.29
N LYS A 55 -29.11 0.17 -19.18
CA LYS A 55 -30.23 1.06 -19.56
C LYS A 55 -30.88 1.61 -18.28
N PRO A 56 -31.12 2.92 -18.17
CA PRO A 56 -32.04 3.46 -17.18
C PRO A 56 -33.43 3.51 -17.83
N ASP A 57 -34.38 2.74 -17.31
CA ASP A 57 -35.79 3.09 -17.47
C ASP A 57 -36.32 3.54 -16.10
N ASN A 58 -36.70 4.82 -16.05
CA ASN A 58 -37.71 5.49 -15.22
C ASN A 58 -37.79 5.21 -13.70
N GLN A 59 -37.96 6.18 -12.80
CA GLN A 59 -38.26 7.62 -12.88
C GLN A 59 -38.09 8.15 -11.45
N SER A 60 -37.44 9.32 -11.27
CA SER A 60 -37.86 10.38 -10.33
C SER A 60 -36.70 11.37 -10.07
N LEU A 61 -36.80 12.54 -10.73
CA LEU A 61 -36.62 13.91 -10.20
C LEU A 61 -35.71 14.06 -8.96
N GLY A 62 -34.62 14.82 -8.92
CA GLY A 62 -34.06 15.83 -9.82
C GLY A 62 -32.94 16.59 -9.06
N HIS A 63 -32.19 17.37 -9.84
CA HIS A 63 -31.32 18.49 -9.45
C HIS A 63 -30.01 18.24 -8.67
N ARG A 64 -28.91 18.34 -9.44
CA ARG A 64 -27.59 18.78 -8.99
C ARG A 64 -27.69 20.21 -8.43
N GLY A 65 -27.37 20.40 -7.15
CA GLY A 65 -27.33 21.70 -6.49
C GLY A 65 -25.90 22.11 -6.09
N ARG A 66 -25.30 22.97 -6.89
CA ARG A 66 -24.16 23.83 -6.53
C ARG A 66 -24.65 24.79 -5.44
N ARG A 67 -23.98 24.89 -4.29
CA ARG A 67 -24.34 25.89 -3.24
C ARG A 67 -24.07 27.31 -3.77
N PRO A 68 -25.05 28.23 -3.73
CA PRO A 68 -24.81 29.67 -3.76
C PRO A 68 -24.84 30.20 -2.32
N SER A 69 -23.74 30.80 -1.86
CA SER A 69 -23.73 31.61 -0.64
C SER A 69 -23.90 33.07 -1.04
N GLY A 70 -24.97 33.69 -0.54
CA GLY A 70 -25.32 35.09 -0.77
C GLY A 70 -24.44 36.09 -0.01
N PRO A 71 -24.72 37.40 -0.22
CA PRO A 71 -23.85 38.50 0.15
C PRO A 71 -24.15 38.99 1.58
N ASP A 72 -23.11 39.20 2.39
CA ASP A 72 -23.05 40.28 3.38
C ASP A 72 -21.73 40.25 4.16
N GLY A 73 -21.12 41.43 4.30
CA GLY A 73 -20.40 41.78 5.52
C GLY A 73 -18.87 41.76 5.53
N ALA A 74 -18.31 42.97 5.33
CA ALA A 74 -17.06 43.47 5.93
C ALA A 74 -15.71 43.00 5.35
N ALA A 75 -15.26 43.72 4.33
CA ALA A 75 -13.84 43.87 4.00
C ALA A 75 -13.13 44.73 5.06
N ARG A 76 -12.10 44.19 5.71
CA ARG A 76 -11.22 44.97 6.60
C ARG A 76 -9.92 45.36 5.89
N GLU A 77 -9.91 46.62 5.47
CA GLU A 77 -8.88 47.62 5.78
C GLU A 77 -7.44 47.34 5.26
N HIS A 78 -7.18 47.85 4.05
CA HIS A 78 -5.85 48.18 3.55
C HIS A 78 -5.21 49.28 4.43
N ILE A 79 -4.11 48.94 5.08
CA ILE A 79 -3.24 49.93 5.73
C ILE A 79 -2.42 50.66 4.66
N LEU A 80 -2.71 51.96 4.57
CA LEU A 80 -1.97 53.02 3.91
C LEU A 80 -0.44 52.93 4.09
N ARG A 81 0.29 53.03 2.98
CA ARG A 81 1.36 54.04 2.78
C ARG A 81 1.91 53.97 1.36
N GLN A 82 1.30 54.71 0.44
CA GLN A 82 2.00 55.28 -0.71
C GLN A 82 2.02 56.80 -0.50
N LEU A 83 3.21 57.38 -0.45
CA LEU A 83 3.41 58.82 -0.66
C LEU A 83 4.00 58.99 -2.06
N PRO A 84 3.46 59.87 -2.92
CA PRO A 84 4.05 60.16 -4.22
C PRO A 84 5.19 61.18 -4.04
N ILE A 85 6.36 60.89 -4.63
CA ILE A 85 7.42 61.89 -4.80
C ILE A 85 7.18 62.58 -6.14
N THR A 86 7.01 63.90 -6.08
CA THR A 86 6.88 64.78 -7.24
C THR A 86 8.25 65.35 -7.65
N TYR A 87 8.62 65.11 -8.92
CA TYR A 87 9.30 66.02 -9.89
C TYR A 87 10.84 66.27 -9.79
N PRO A 88 11.52 66.76 -10.86
CA PRO A 88 11.75 66.19 -12.21
C PRO A 88 13.24 66.26 -12.67
N SER A 89 13.54 65.76 -13.89
CA SER A 89 14.28 66.46 -14.97
C SER A 89 15.35 65.60 -15.67
N ALA A 90 15.28 65.61 -17.02
CA ALA A 90 16.30 65.55 -18.08
C ALA A 90 17.56 64.68 -17.84
N GLU A 91 18.09 63.88 -18.77
CA GLU A 91 18.16 63.95 -20.23
C GLU A 91 18.65 62.58 -20.77
N GLU A 92 18.70 62.50 -22.09
CA GLU A 92 18.88 61.36 -22.99
C GLU A 92 20.08 60.44 -22.67
N ASP A 93 19.90 59.11 -22.80
CA ASP A 93 20.82 58.32 -23.63
C ASP A 93 20.31 56.90 -23.98
N LEU A 94 20.76 56.45 -25.14
CA LEU A 94 20.39 55.24 -25.89
C LEU A 94 20.76 53.92 -25.19
N ALA A 95 19.89 52.90 -25.29
CA ALA A 95 20.21 51.56 -25.83
C ALA A 95 19.25 50.44 -25.38
N SER A 96 18.86 49.61 -26.34
CA SER A 96 18.48 48.18 -26.23
C SER A 96 17.29 47.79 -25.34
N HIS A 97 16.23 47.37 -26.03
CA HIS A 97 15.04 46.71 -25.52
C HIS A 97 15.37 45.27 -25.06
N GLU A 98 15.85 45.10 -23.84
CA GLU A 98 15.86 43.80 -23.16
C GLU A 98 14.83 43.86 -22.02
N ASP A 99 13.69 43.21 -22.25
CA ASP A 99 12.59 43.08 -21.30
C ASP A 99 13.11 42.41 -20.02
N SER A 100 13.50 43.24 -19.07
CA SER A 100 14.23 42.87 -17.87
C SER A 100 13.25 42.25 -16.90
N VAL A 101 13.06 40.95 -17.02
CA VAL A 101 12.08 40.26 -16.21
C VAL A 101 12.44 40.42 -14.71
N PRO A 102 11.52 40.86 -13.84
CA PRO A 102 11.87 41.25 -12.48
C PRO A 102 12.65 40.17 -11.75
N SER A 103 13.73 40.52 -11.04
CA SER A 103 14.57 39.57 -10.29
C SER A 103 13.78 38.72 -9.26
N ALA A 104 12.63 39.22 -8.81
CA ALA A 104 11.67 38.47 -7.99
C ALA A 104 10.98 37.30 -8.73
N MET A 105 10.85 37.38 -10.06
CA MET A 105 10.22 36.35 -10.89
C MET A 105 11.19 35.24 -11.27
N THR A 106 12.47 35.57 -11.51
CA THR A 106 13.54 34.59 -11.75
C THR A 106 13.80 33.75 -10.51
N THR A 107 13.78 34.36 -9.32
CA THR A 107 13.93 33.65 -8.04
C THR A 107 12.75 32.73 -7.71
N ARG A 108 11.51 33.10 -8.07
CA ARG A 108 10.33 32.23 -7.91
C ARG A 108 10.38 31.00 -8.82
N LEU A 109 10.69 31.19 -10.10
CA LEU A 109 10.83 30.09 -11.06
C LEU A 109 11.96 29.14 -10.65
N ARG A 110 13.10 29.68 -10.17
CA ARG A 110 14.22 28.88 -9.66
C ARG A 110 13.84 28.02 -8.45
N ARG A 111 13.08 28.58 -7.50
CA ARG A 111 12.61 27.83 -6.33
C ARG A 111 11.56 26.78 -6.68
N GLN A 112 10.77 27.01 -7.73
CA GLN A 112 9.79 26.05 -8.21
C GLN A 112 10.48 24.85 -8.87
N SER A 113 11.47 25.10 -9.74
CA SER A 113 12.24 24.03 -10.40
C SER A 113 13.07 23.21 -9.41
N GLU A 114 13.62 23.83 -8.36
CA GLU A 114 14.33 23.09 -7.29
C GLU A 114 13.40 22.15 -6.53
N ARG A 115 12.17 22.58 -6.19
CA ARG A 115 11.17 21.74 -5.52
C ARG A 115 10.64 20.62 -6.40
N GLU A 116 10.56 20.86 -7.71
CA GLU A 116 10.19 19.85 -8.70
C GLU A 116 11.30 18.80 -8.84
N ARG A 117 12.55 19.24 -8.99
CA ARG A 117 13.72 18.35 -9.02
C ARG A 117 13.87 17.55 -7.73
N GLU A 118 13.59 18.14 -6.57
CA GLU A 118 13.59 17.41 -5.29
C GLU A 118 12.49 16.34 -5.23
N ARG A 119 11.30 16.64 -5.77
CA ARG A 119 10.21 15.66 -5.90
C ARG A 119 10.57 14.55 -6.89
N GLU A 120 11.18 14.88 -8.03
CA GLU A 120 11.67 13.90 -9.00
C GLU A 120 12.78 13.03 -8.41
N LEU A 121 13.73 13.60 -7.66
CA LEU A 121 14.78 12.82 -6.98
C LEU A 121 14.19 11.86 -5.94
N ARG A 122 13.14 12.28 -5.22
CA ARG A 122 12.39 11.41 -4.30
C ARG A 122 11.62 10.32 -5.05
N ASP A 123 11.00 10.64 -6.18
CA ASP A 123 10.26 9.70 -7.04
C ASP A 123 11.21 8.70 -7.71
N VAL A 124 12.37 9.14 -8.19
CA VAL A 124 13.45 8.28 -8.71
C VAL A 124 14.03 7.40 -7.60
N ARG A 125 14.20 7.91 -6.38
CA ARG A 125 14.62 7.09 -5.23
C ARG A 125 13.55 6.06 -4.84
N MET A 126 12.27 6.40 -4.91
CA MET A 126 11.16 5.46 -4.69
C MET A 126 11.09 4.40 -5.79
N ARG A 127 11.31 4.77 -7.06
CA ARG A 127 11.35 3.85 -8.22
C ARG A 127 12.63 3.02 -8.32
N LYS A 128 13.72 3.46 -7.69
CA LYS A 128 15.01 2.74 -7.62
C LYS A 128 15.09 1.81 -6.41
N MET A 129 14.07 1.77 -5.56
CA MET A 129 13.86 0.60 -4.71
C MET A 129 13.59 -0.56 -5.66
N PRO A 130 14.32 -1.69 -5.58
CA PRO A 130 14.04 -2.82 -6.44
C PRO A 130 12.69 -3.39 -6.04
N GLU A 131 11.63 -2.90 -6.68
CA GLU A 131 10.36 -3.59 -6.71
C GLU A 131 10.55 -4.85 -7.57
N ASN A 132 10.29 -6.00 -6.94
CA ASN A 132 9.70 -7.17 -7.59
C ASN A 132 10.66 -8.03 -8.42
N SER A 133 11.51 -8.81 -7.75
CA SER A 133 11.84 -10.15 -8.24
C SER A 133 10.56 -10.99 -8.16
N ASP A 134 9.86 -11.00 -9.27
CA ASP A 134 8.89 -11.97 -9.78
C ASP A 134 8.28 -13.00 -8.82
N LEU A 135 6.97 -13.15 -8.97
CA LEU A 135 6.03 -14.13 -8.41
C LEU A 135 6.38 -15.61 -8.69
N LEU A 136 7.64 -16.00 -8.50
CA LEU A 136 8.02 -17.38 -8.33
C LEU A 136 7.76 -17.75 -6.87
N PRO A 137 7.13 -18.89 -6.58
CA PRO A 137 7.14 -19.45 -5.22
C PRO A 137 8.59 -19.45 -4.74
N VAL A 138 8.87 -18.95 -3.53
CA VAL A 138 10.19 -18.91 -2.88
C VAL A 138 10.97 -20.24 -3.04
N ALA A 139 10.27 -21.36 -3.25
CA ALA A 139 10.83 -22.66 -3.58
C ALA A 139 11.51 -22.79 -4.97
N GLN A 140 11.47 -21.79 -5.86
CA GLN A 140 11.99 -21.87 -7.23
C GLN A 140 13.19 -20.95 -7.51
N THR A 141 13.60 -20.12 -6.54
CA THR A 141 14.78 -19.26 -6.66
C THR A 141 15.93 -19.88 -5.89
N GLU A 142 17.15 -19.71 -6.40
CA GLU A 142 18.35 -20.27 -5.79
C GLU A 142 18.50 -19.78 -4.33
N PRO A 143 18.64 -20.66 -3.32
CA PRO A 143 18.69 -20.25 -1.93
C PRO A 143 19.83 -19.28 -1.59
N SER A 144 20.89 -19.24 -2.40
CA SER A 144 22.05 -18.36 -2.23
C SER A 144 21.73 -16.88 -2.41
N VAL A 145 20.63 -16.53 -3.09
CA VAL A 145 20.20 -15.13 -3.33
C VAL A 145 19.00 -14.70 -2.49
N TRP A 146 18.52 -15.56 -1.59
CA TRP A 146 17.38 -15.24 -0.74
C TRP A 146 17.68 -14.08 0.21
N THR A 147 16.73 -13.15 0.29
CA THR A 147 16.76 -12.07 1.29
C THR A 147 16.31 -12.59 2.65
N VAL A 148 16.50 -11.77 3.69
CA VAL A 148 15.99 -12.07 5.04
C VAL A 148 14.48 -12.34 5.04
N ASP A 149 13.72 -11.60 4.22
CA ASP A 149 12.27 -11.78 4.12
C ASP A 149 11.90 -13.11 3.42
N ASP A 150 12.69 -13.56 2.44
CA ASP A 150 12.51 -14.87 1.79
C ASP A 150 12.82 -16.01 2.75
N VAL A 151 13.90 -15.89 3.53
CA VAL A 151 14.26 -16.85 4.59
C VAL A 151 13.15 -16.91 5.65
N TRP A 152 12.67 -15.75 6.11
CA TRP A 152 11.54 -15.69 7.04
C TRP A 152 10.31 -16.40 6.48
N ALA A 153 9.95 -16.14 5.21
CA ALA A 153 8.81 -16.77 4.57
C ALA A 153 8.98 -18.29 4.44
N PHE A 154 10.18 -18.76 4.12
CA PHE A 154 10.53 -20.18 4.09
C PHE A 154 10.33 -20.84 5.46
N ILE A 155 10.92 -20.29 6.52
CA ILE A 155 10.79 -20.84 7.88
C ILE A 155 9.34 -20.78 8.36
N HIS A 156 8.62 -19.68 8.09
CA HIS A 156 7.23 -19.51 8.46
C HIS A 156 6.30 -20.51 7.73
N SER A 157 6.69 -20.98 6.54
CA SER A 157 5.95 -22.01 5.81
C SER A 157 6.06 -23.41 6.43
N LEU A 158 7.05 -23.63 7.32
CA LEU A 158 7.27 -24.93 7.95
C LEU A 158 6.24 -25.18 9.07
N PRO A 159 5.64 -26.38 9.14
CA PRO A 159 4.62 -26.69 10.12
C PRO A 159 5.18 -26.68 11.54
N GLY A 160 4.65 -25.80 12.38
CA GLY A 160 5.03 -25.66 13.80
C GLY A 160 6.33 -24.89 14.03
N CYS A 161 6.79 -24.12 13.04
CA CYS A 161 7.98 -23.26 13.14
C CYS A 161 7.67 -21.77 12.87
N GLN A 162 6.38 -21.39 12.85
CA GLN A 162 5.96 -20.00 12.58
C GLN A 162 6.58 -19.01 13.56
N ASP A 163 6.53 -19.33 14.86
CA ASP A 163 7.07 -18.47 15.93
C ASP A 163 8.61 -18.38 15.90
N ILE A 164 9.27 -19.29 15.16
CA ILE A 164 10.73 -19.31 15.00
C ILE A 164 11.15 -18.39 13.84
N ALA A 165 10.28 -18.15 12.86
CA ALA A 165 10.59 -17.31 11.71
C ALA A 165 11.00 -15.89 12.14
N ASP A 166 10.30 -15.33 13.13
CA ASP A 166 10.60 -14.00 13.65
C ASP A 166 12.02 -13.91 14.26
N GLU A 167 12.51 -14.99 14.88
CA GLU A 167 13.88 -15.05 15.39
C GLU A 167 14.90 -15.03 14.24
N PHE A 168 14.65 -15.75 13.15
CA PHE A 168 15.51 -15.72 11.96
C PHE A 168 15.61 -14.31 11.37
N ARG A 169 14.50 -13.57 11.36
CA ARG A 169 14.49 -12.19 10.89
C ARG A 169 15.18 -11.23 11.86
N ALA A 170 15.04 -11.44 13.18
CA ALA A 170 15.73 -10.66 14.20
C ALA A 170 17.26 -10.84 14.14
N GLN A 171 17.72 -12.04 13.80
CA GLN A 171 19.13 -12.36 13.58
C GLN A 171 19.64 -11.98 12.18
N GLU A 172 18.80 -11.32 11.36
CA GLU A 172 19.12 -10.89 10.00
C GLU A 172 19.66 -12.03 9.11
N ILE A 173 19.10 -13.23 9.24
CA ILE A 173 19.55 -14.40 8.50
C ILE A 173 19.08 -14.32 7.05
N ASP A 174 20.02 -14.10 6.13
CA ASP A 174 19.81 -14.17 4.69
C ASP A 174 20.06 -15.59 4.13
N GLY A 175 19.87 -15.75 2.82
CA GLY A 175 20.03 -17.03 2.14
C GLY A 175 21.43 -17.63 2.28
N GLN A 176 22.47 -16.79 2.22
CA GLN A 176 23.85 -17.25 2.36
C GLN A 176 24.13 -17.77 3.78
N ALA A 177 23.69 -17.01 4.79
CA ALA A 177 23.80 -17.41 6.19
C ALA A 177 22.99 -18.69 6.46
N LEU A 178 21.76 -18.80 5.91
CA LEU A 178 20.89 -19.97 6.06
C LEU A 178 21.60 -21.27 5.65
N LEU A 179 22.32 -21.27 4.53
CA LEU A 179 23.01 -22.46 4.00
C LEU A 179 24.22 -22.89 4.84
N LEU A 180 24.71 -22.02 5.72
CA LEU A 180 25.81 -22.25 6.65
C LEU A 180 25.35 -22.61 8.06
N LEU A 181 24.04 -22.50 8.35
CA LEU A 181 23.51 -22.85 9.66
C LEU A 181 23.68 -24.33 9.97
N LYS A 182 24.06 -24.59 11.22
CA LYS A 182 24.15 -25.92 11.83
C LYS A 182 23.20 -25.98 13.02
N GLU A 183 22.90 -27.20 13.46
CA GLU A 183 22.06 -27.46 14.63
C GLU A 183 22.51 -26.64 15.86
N ASP A 184 23.83 -26.60 16.12
CA ASP A 184 24.42 -25.87 17.25
C ASP A 184 24.08 -24.38 17.25
N HIS A 185 24.02 -23.75 16.06
CA HIS A 185 23.68 -22.33 15.93
C HIS A 185 22.21 -22.10 16.27
N LEU A 186 21.32 -23.01 15.85
CA LEU A 186 19.89 -22.91 16.15
C LEU A 186 19.64 -23.02 17.65
N MET A 187 20.31 -23.97 18.32
CA MET A 187 20.09 -24.23 19.73
C MET A 187 20.75 -23.20 20.65
N SER A 188 21.96 -22.76 20.32
CA SER A 188 22.76 -21.90 21.20
C SER A 188 22.48 -20.42 20.98
N ALA A 189 22.48 -19.97 19.72
CA ALA A 189 22.38 -18.54 19.40
C ALA A 189 20.91 -18.08 19.32
N MET A 190 20.01 -18.94 18.85
CA MET A 190 18.58 -18.62 18.70
C MET A 190 17.69 -19.27 19.75
N ASN A 191 18.27 -19.97 20.72
CA ASN A 191 17.55 -20.66 21.81
C ASN A 191 16.42 -21.60 21.33
N ILE A 192 16.57 -22.17 20.13
CA ILE A 192 15.57 -23.09 19.54
C ILE A 192 15.75 -24.47 20.17
N LYS A 193 14.65 -25.12 20.55
CA LYS A 193 14.69 -26.50 21.08
C LYS A 193 15.17 -27.49 20.01
N LEU A 194 15.82 -28.58 20.44
CA LEU A 194 16.35 -29.62 19.56
C LEU A 194 15.33 -30.13 18.52
N GLY A 195 14.08 -30.36 18.93
CA GLY A 195 13.03 -30.87 18.03
C GLY A 195 12.80 -29.98 16.80
N PRO A 196 12.38 -28.71 16.96
CA PRO A 196 12.29 -27.76 15.84
C PRO A 196 13.61 -27.52 15.10
N ALA A 197 14.75 -27.47 15.81
CA ALA A 197 16.06 -27.28 15.18
C ALA A 197 16.36 -28.38 14.15
N LEU A 198 16.16 -29.65 14.53
CA LEU A 198 16.32 -30.80 13.62
C LEU A 198 15.41 -30.72 12.39
N LYS A 199 14.15 -30.29 12.57
CA LYS A 199 13.21 -30.12 11.44
C LYS A 199 13.70 -29.05 10.47
N ILE A 200 14.19 -27.92 10.97
CA ILE A 200 14.71 -26.84 10.14
C ILE A 200 15.97 -27.30 9.40
N CYS A 201 16.93 -27.93 10.09
CA CYS A 201 18.14 -28.45 9.46
C CYS A 201 17.82 -29.47 8.34
N ALA A 202 16.86 -30.37 8.56
CA ALA A 202 16.44 -31.31 7.51
C ALA A 202 15.93 -30.59 6.26
N ARG A 203 15.15 -29.51 6.44
CA ARG A 203 14.61 -28.72 5.32
C ARG A 203 15.69 -27.90 4.60
N ILE A 204 16.65 -27.34 5.34
CA ILE A 204 17.80 -26.63 4.76
C ILE A 204 18.66 -27.58 3.94
N ASN A 205 18.89 -28.82 4.41
CA ASN A 205 19.66 -29.81 3.64
C ASN A 205 18.97 -30.18 2.32
N SER A 206 17.64 -30.34 2.32
CA SER A 206 16.90 -30.57 1.07
C SER A 206 17.02 -29.40 0.07
N LEU A 207 17.15 -28.16 0.55
CA LEU A 207 17.39 -26.99 -0.32
C LEU A 207 18.80 -26.99 -0.94
N LYS A 208 19.80 -27.54 -0.24
CA LYS A 208 21.20 -27.61 -0.72
C LYS A 208 21.42 -28.67 -1.78
N GLU A 209 20.58 -29.69 -1.78
CA GLU A 209 20.65 -30.84 -2.70
C GLU A 209 19.78 -30.65 -3.95
N SER A 210 19.05 -29.53 -4.05
CA SER A 210 18.21 -29.16 -5.20
C SER A 210 18.98 -28.28 -6.18
#